data_AF-A0A950AGI3-F1
#
_entry.id   AF-A0A950AGI3-F1
#
_cell.length_a   1.000
_cell.length_b   1.000
_cell.length_c   1.000
_cell.angle_alpha   90.00
_cell.angle_beta   90.00
_cell.angle_gamma   90.00
#
_symmetry.space_group_name_H-M   'P 1'
#
loop_
_entity.id
_entity.type
_entity.pdbx_description
1 polymer ?
#
loop_
_entity_poly.entity_id
_entity_poly.type
_entity_poly.pdbx_seq_one_letter_code
_entity_poly.pdbx_strand_id
1 'polypeptide(L)'
;MAINFQPLIDDLRAIIETSRTGRLSQADEQKGAALFKELVVLGGKPLSNALELLGDLPWFVPVNGTLEAWPQLTPAKKRSFLTALKPLESEASRRMRLSIARGLYKVDPSSSLKLLVATLQALQTDAGLQPKDRQIFYSVLIGKNKPWLLQLDLKSLKPAEAGLIALTAIESAAGSPPPAAVAVFQWAKPFQPLKTVPEPLQQELGKALKKWSLRWQKQLAEEDLPPALSEILQTKLAKSEGEPPAAVLSEPATQTPARDSSESARQNDRERHRAEPPLRQPRAGRGDENRHDKQTPRKAGKPPVQHPKTSGPDITELLKQIQMRFSELRDELQSVRNQLRQSQQAPKREGDGTVEQSKEVGKLREENARLNETVASLRETLSELANDNFEKAVSRRADSSEPVTDPVQQFKSLLTLRVREQIVNFKALNRENHVDGLPLLLDNILRTLQENGIDLENLEIPPPEVRRKY
;
A
#
# COMPACT_ATOMS: atom_id res chain seq x y z
N MET A 1 34.81 -13.80 -13.72
CA MET A 1 34.95 -12.46 -14.33
C MET A 1 34.37 -11.45 -13.34
N ALA A 2 35.02 -10.31 -13.11
CA ALA A 2 34.41 -9.22 -12.35
C ALA A 2 33.47 -8.45 -13.27
N ILE A 3 32.19 -8.31 -12.88
CA ILE A 3 31.24 -7.47 -13.61
C ILE A 3 31.66 -6.02 -13.40
N ASN A 4 31.75 -5.22 -14.47
CA ASN A 4 32.06 -3.80 -14.36
C ASN A 4 30.78 -3.03 -14.02
N PHE A 5 30.70 -2.51 -12.79
CA PHE A 5 29.53 -1.78 -12.29
C PHE A 5 29.61 -0.27 -12.52
N GLN A 6 30.75 0.23 -12.99
CA GLN A 6 30.98 1.67 -13.18
C GLN A 6 29.92 2.33 -14.09
N PRO A 7 29.46 1.72 -15.21
CA PRO A 7 28.42 2.31 -16.05
C PRO A 7 27.09 2.54 -15.32
N LEU A 8 26.65 1.61 -14.44
CA LEU A 8 25.41 1.76 -13.67
C LEU A 8 25.50 2.91 -12.66
N ILE A 9 26.67 3.10 -12.06
CA ILE A 9 26.94 4.18 -11.10
C ILE A 9 26.97 5.53 -11.82
N ASP A 10 27.58 5.60 -13.00
CA ASP A 10 27.65 6.84 -13.79
C ASP A 10 26.29 7.23 -14.39
N ASP A 11 25.49 6.26 -14.82
CA ASP A 11 24.09 6.50 -15.24
C ASP A 11 23.22 7.03 -14.09
N LEU A 12 23.41 6.53 -12.85
CA LEU A 12 22.74 7.08 -11.67
C LEU A 12 23.24 8.48 -11.30
N ARG A 13 24.54 8.77 -11.47
CA ARG A 13 25.08 10.14 -11.30
C ARG A 13 24.47 11.11 -12.30
N ALA A 14 24.26 10.72 -13.55
CA ALA A 14 23.57 11.56 -14.54
C ALA A 14 22.12 11.88 -14.12
N ILE A 15 21.41 10.93 -13.51
CA ILE A 15 20.07 11.15 -12.94
C ILE A 15 20.13 12.07 -11.71
N ILE A 16 21.14 11.95 -10.86
CA ILE A 16 21.39 12.86 -9.73
C ILE A 16 21.56 14.30 -10.22
N GLU A 17 22.45 14.54 -11.18
CA GLU A 17 22.67 15.89 -11.74
C GLU A 17 21.40 16.44 -12.39
N THR A 18 20.65 15.60 -13.11
CA THR A 18 19.33 15.99 -13.65
C THR A 18 18.39 16.42 -12.52
N SER A 19 18.32 15.66 -11.41
CA SER A 19 17.47 15.97 -10.26
C SER A 19 17.91 17.22 -9.46
N ARG A 20 19.19 17.60 -9.55
CA ARG A 20 19.72 18.85 -8.98
C ARG A 20 19.31 20.07 -9.80
N THR A 21 19.17 19.93 -11.13
CA THR A 21 18.71 21.02 -12.02
C THR A 21 17.19 21.20 -12.06
N GLY A 22 16.41 20.19 -11.67
CA GLY A 22 14.95 20.30 -11.63
C GLY A 22 14.24 19.01 -11.25
N ARG A 23 12.91 19.00 -11.39
CA ARG A 23 12.11 17.79 -11.17
C ARG A 23 12.38 16.77 -12.28
N LEU A 24 12.77 15.55 -11.90
CA LEU A 24 12.91 14.41 -12.83
C LEU A 24 11.64 14.16 -13.66
N SER A 25 11.82 13.74 -14.90
CA SER A 25 10.70 13.22 -15.70
C SER A 25 10.31 11.82 -15.21
N GLN A 26 9.07 11.39 -15.43
CA GLN A 26 8.62 10.04 -15.04
C GLN A 26 9.50 8.93 -15.68
N ALA A 27 10.08 9.17 -16.86
CA ALA A 27 11.00 8.24 -17.50
C ALA A 27 12.34 8.15 -16.75
N ASP A 28 12.87 9.27 -16.26
CA ASP A 28 14.10 9.30 -15.45
C ASP A 28 13.88 8.72 -14.06
N GLU A 29 12.71 8.97 -13.45
CA GLU A 29 12.30 8.35 -12.19
C GLU A 29 12.26 6.81 -12.31
N GLN A 30 11.73 6.29 -13.43
CA GLN A 30 11.70 4.86 -13.74
C GLN A 30 13.08 4.30 -14.08
N LYS A 31 13.89 5.00 -14.91
CA LYS A 31 15.26 4.60 -15.24
C LYS A 31 16.11 4.50 -13.95
N GLY A 32 16.03 5.49 -13.07
CA GLY A 32 16.74 5.50 -11.80
C GLY A 32 16.31 4.37 -10.88
N ALA A 33 15.01 4.06 -10.81
CA ALA A 33 14.51 2.95 -10.00
C ALA A 33 15.00 1.59 -10.54
N ALA A 34 15.04 1.41 -11.87
CA ALA A 34 15.58 0.21 -12.51
C ALA A 34 17.10 0.03 -12.29
N LEU A 35 17.89 1.09 -12.48
CA LEU A 35 19.33 1.09 -12.21
C LEU A 35 19.63 0.78 -10.74
N PHE A 36 18.88 1.39 -9.81
CA PHE A 36 19.06 1.12 -8.39
C PHE A 36 18.64 -0.30 -7.99
N LYS A 37 17.55 -0.82 -8.57
CA LYS A 37 17.11 -2.21 -8.43
C LYS A 37 18.22 -3.18 -8.84
N GLU A 38 18.88 -2.96 -9.98
CA GLU A 38 20.01 -3.80 -10.40
C GLU A 38 21.14 -3.80 -9.39
N LEU A 39 21.56 -2.63 -8.89
CA LEU A 39 22.60 -2.53 -7.85
C LEU A 39 22.21 -3.24 -6.54
N VAL A 40 20.94 -3.18 -6.14
CA VAL A 40 20.42 -3.90 -4.95
C VAL A 40 20.40 -5.41 -5.17
N VAL A 41 19.99 -5.87 -6.36
CA VAL A 41 20.01 -7.29 -6.74
C VAL A 41 21.44 -7.84 -6.79
N LEU A 42 22.39 -7.06 -7.29
CA LEU A 42 23.81 -7.41 -7.32
C LEU A 42 24.40 -7.48 -5.89
N GLY A 43 24.26 -6.40 -5.12
CA GLY A 43 24.76 -6.26 -3.75
C GLY A 43 26.28 -6.09 -3.65
N GLY A 44 26.83 -6.30 -2.45
CA GLY A 44 28.28 -6.24 -2.20
C GLY A 44 28.87 -4.82 -2.22
N LYS A 45 30.17 -4.70 -2.54
CA LYS A 45 30.88 -3.40 -2.62
C LYS A 45 30.24 -2.36 -3.57
N PRO A 46 29.74 -2.72 -4.78
CA PRO A 46 29.10 -1.76 -5.67
C PRO A 46 27.87 -1.10 -5.06
N LEU A 47 27.07 -1.87 -4.32
CA LEU A 47 25.97 -1.35 -3.54
C LEU A 47 26.49 -0.32 -2.52
N SER A 48 27.46 -0.68 -1.67
CA SER A 48 28.03 0.24 -0.67
C SER A 48 28.49 1.58 -1.27
N ASN A 49 29.21 1.56 -2.39
CA ASN A 49 29.64 2.78 -3.07
C ASN A 49 28.45 3.61 -3.62
N ALA A 50 27.40 2.95 -4.10
CA ALA A 50 26.20 3.62 -4.57
C ALA A 50 25.28 4.10 -3.44
N LEU A 51 25.38 3.53 -2.24
CA LEU A 51 24.62 3.97 -1.07
C LEU A 51 25.02 5.39 -0.62
N GLU A 52 26.27 5.79 -0.84
CA GLU A 52 26.73 7.16 -0.57
C GLU A 52 25.99 8.19 -1.44
N LEU A 53 25.68 7.82 -2.69
CA LEU A 53 24.95 8.66 -3.66
C LEU A 53 23.45 8.78 -3.36
N LEU A 54 22.90 7.99 -2.42
CA LEU A 54 21.47 8.01 -2.08
C LEU A 54 21.02 9.28 -1.36
N GLY A 55 21.94 10.02 -0.74
CA GLY A 55 21.63 11.32 -0.14
C GLY A 55 21.19 12.35 -1.17
N ASP A 56 21.66 12.23 -2.41
CA ASP A 56 21.40 13.17 -3.52
C ASP A 56 20.23 12.75 -4.41
N LEU A 57 19.83 11.47 -4.41
CA LEU A 57 18.69 10.99 -5.18
C LEU A 57 17.35 11.39 -4.54
N PRO A 58 16.32 11.75 -5.34
CA PRO A 58 14.97 11.89 -4.85
C PRO A 58 14.50 10.58 -4.20
N TRP A 59 14.16 10.63 -2.90
CA TRP A 59 13.96 9.47 -2.01
C TRP A 59 13.06 8.33 -2.55
N PHE A 60 12.14 8.62 -3.47
CA PHE A 60 11.24 7.64 -4.07
C PHE A 60 11.94 6.72 -5.09
N VAL A 61 13.02 7.18 -5.74
CA VAL A 61 13.82 6.40 -6.69
C VAL A 61 14.42 5.16 -6.02
N PRO A 62 15.21 5.27 -4.93
CA PRO A 62 15.75 4.11 -4.25
C PRO A 62 14.68 3.30 -3.51
N VAL A 63 13.57 3.90 -3.07
CA VAL A 63 12.44 3.15 -2.51
C VAL A 63 11.86 2.21 -3.57
N ASN A 64 11.46 2.73 -4.73
CA ASN A 64 10.86 1.91 -5.80
C ASN A 64 11.83 0.81 -6.25
N GLY A 65 13.10 1.15 -6.49
CA GLY A 65 14.13 0.17 -6.85
C GLY A 65 14.34 -0.91 -5.79
N THR A 66 14.31 -0.55 -4.50
CA THR A 66 14.38 -1.53 -3.39
C THR A 66 13.19 -2.47 -3.38
N LEU A 67 11.97 -1.94 -3.53
CA LEU A 67 10.73 -2.74 -3.47
C LEU A 67 10.64 -3.71 -4.66
N GLU A 68 11.06 -3.29 -5.85
CA GLU A 68 11.12 -4.17 -7.02
C GLU A 68 12.26 -5.20 -6.95
N ALA A 69 13.39 -4.87 -6.31
CA ALA A 69 14.48 -5.81 -6.08
C ALA A 69 14.12 -6.85 -5.01
N TRP A 70 13.31 -6.49 -4.00
CA TRP A 70 13.12 -7.28 -2.78
C TRP A 70 12.74 -8.76 -2.98
N PRO A 71 11.84 -9.13 -3.91
CA PRO A 71 11.49 -10.53 -4.17
C PRO A 71 12.65 -11.35 -4.75
N GLN A 72 13.64 -10.70 -5.37
CA GLN A 72 14.80 -11.33 -6.00
C GLN A 72 15.99 -11.48 -5.03
N LEU A 73 15.90 -10.91 -3.82
CA LEU A 73 16.98 -10.94 -2.84
C LEU A 73 16.93 -12.20 -1.96
N THR A 74 18.06 -12.92 -1.91
CA THR A 74 18.26 -13.98 -0.92
C THR A 74 18.25 -13.40 0.52
N PRO A 75 17.93 -14.20 1.56
CA PRO A 75 17.96 -13.73 2.95
C PRO A 75 19.33 -13.20 3.42
N ALA A 76 20.42 -13.61 2.78
CA ALA A 76 21.75 -13.03 2.99
C ALA A 76 21.87 -11.62 2.38
N LYS A 77 21.45 -11.44 1.11
CA LYS A 77 21.44 -10.14 0.44
C LYS A 77 20.51 -9.13 1.13
N LYS A 78 19.31 -9.54 1.55
CA LYS A 78 18.39 -8.71 2.36
C LYS A 78 19.07 -8.19 3.63
N ARG A 79 19.71 -9.06 4.42
CA ARG A 79 20.46 -8.68 5.64
C ARG A 79 21.63 -7.75 5.35
N SER A 80 22.40 -8.03 4.29
CA SER A 80 23.52 -7.19 3.86
C SER A 80 23.06 -5.79 3.48
N PHE A 81 21.98 -5.67 2.69
CA PHE A 81 21.40 -4.40 2.28
C PHE A 81 20.91 -3.58 3.49
N LEU A 82 20.12 -4.19 4.39
CA LEU A 82 19.64 -3.52 5.61
C LEU A 82 20.77 -3.07 6.54
N THR A 83 21.88 -3.83 6.59
CA THR A 83 23.07 -3.43 7.35
C THR A 83 23.78 -2.25 6.70
N ALA A 84 23.91 -2.27 5.36
CA ALA A 84 24.58 -1.21 4.61
C ALA A 84 23.79 0.12 4.61
N LEU A 85 22.47 0.10 4.84
CA LEU A 85 21.67 1.32 5.06
C LEU A 85 21.91 2.01 6.42
N LYS A 86 22.47 1.32 7.42
CA LYS A 86 22.65 1.87 8.78
C LYS A 86 23.51 3.14 8.86
N PRO A 87 24.71 3.22 8.26
CA PRO A 87 25.57 4.41 8.33
C PRO A 87 25.03 5.63 7.56
N LEU A 88 23.90 5.51 6.85
CA LEU A 88 23.34 6.61 6.05
C LEU A 88 22.51 7.55 6.94
N GLU A 89 23.18 8.51 7.56
CA GLU A 89 22.58 9.41 8.56
C GLU A 89 21.95 10.69 7.99
N SER A 90 22.16 11.03 6.71
CA SER A 90 21.61 12.26 6.12
C SER A 90 20.08 12.34 6.16
N GLU A 91 19.50 13.54 6.20
CA GLU A 91 18.05 13.77 6.29
C GLU A 91 17.27 13.00 5.20
N ALA A 92 17.78 13.04 3.96
CA ALA A 92 17.27 12.27 2.83
C ALA A 92 17.34 10.75 3.07
N SER A 93 18.46 10.26 3.62
CA SER A 93 18.65 8.84 3.95
C SER A 93 17.72 8.36 5.06
N ARG A 94 17.46 9.19 6.08
CA ARG A 94 16.49 8.88 7.15
C ARG A 94 15.08 8.76 6.58
N ARG A 95 14.67 9.73 5.76
CA ARG A 95 13.38 9.69 5.03
C ARG A 95 13.27 8.47 4.13
N MET A 96 14.32 8.14 3.39
CA MET A 96 14.39 6.96 2.55
C MET A 96 14.24 5.67 3.36
N ARG A 97 14.99 5.50 4.47
CA ARG A 97 14.91 4.31 5.34
C ARG A 97 13.48 4.07 5.85
N LEU A 98 12.81 5.11 6.34
CA LEU A 98 11.41 5.02 6.79
C LEU A 98 10.45 4.70 5.62
N SER A 99 10.68 5.26 4.44
CA SER A 99 9.87 4.98 3.25
C SER A 99 10.08 3.56 2.70
N ILE A 100 11.30 3.04 2.75
CA ILE A 100 11.61 1.63 2.44
C ILE A 100 10.89 0.73 3.45
N ALA A 101 11.02 0.99 4.76
CA ALA A 101 10.31 0.23 5.79
C ALA A 101 8.80 0.21 5.54
N ARG A 102 8.20 1.38 5.26
CA ARG A 102 6.78 1.51 4.91
C ARG A 102 6.38 0.70 3.68
N GLY A 103 7.18 0.72 2.61
CA GLY A 103 6.92 -0.06 1.41
C GLY A 103 7.05 -1.57 1.62
N LEU A 104 8.11 -1.99 2.33
CA LEU A 104 8.41 -3.39 2.62
C LEU A 104 7.36 -4.07 3.48
N TYR A 105 6.63 -3.34 4.32
CA TYR A 105 5.65 -3.94 5.25
C TYR A 105 4.60 -4.82 4.55
N LYS A 106 4.27 -4.53 3.28
CA LYS A 106 3.31 -5.32 2.49
C LYS A 106 3.84 -6.67 2.01
N VAL A 107 5.16 -6.87 1.99
CA VAL A 107 5.84 -8.01 1.34
C VAL A 107 6.73 -8.78 2.33
N ASP A 108 7.29 -8.07 3.32
CA ASP A 108 8.22 -8.59 4.32
C ASP A 108 8.07 -7.78 5.63
N PRO A 109 7.00 -8.02 6.42
CA PRO A 109 6.75 -7.29 7.67
C PRO A 109 7.92 -7.35 8.65
N SER A 110 8.61 -8.49 8.74
CA SER A 110 9.73 -8.68 9.67
C SER A 110 10.92 -7.78 9.33
N SER A 111 11.33 -7.72 8.06
CA SER A 111 12.39 -6.79 7.64
C SER A 111 11.95 -5.34 7.68
N SER A 112 10.69 -5.04 7.38
CA SER A 112 10.10 -3.70 7.53
C SER A 112 10.22 -3.18 8.96
N LEU A 113 9.71 -3.92 9.95
CA LEU A 113 9.73 -3.51 11.34
C LEU A 113 11.15 -3.42 11.89
N LYS A 114 12.04 -4.36 11.53
CA LYS A 114 13.47 -4.29 11.89
C LYS A 114 14.16 -3.03 11.35
N LEU A 115 13.88 -2.65 10.10
CA LEU A 115 14.41 -1.42 9.52
C LEU A 115 13.82 -0.16 10.20
N LEU A 116 12.52 -0.19 10.52
CA LEU A 116 11.86 0.88 11.25
C LEU A 116 12.51 1.09 12.62
N VAL A 117 12.54 0.07 13.48
CA VAL A 117 13.15 0.09 14.81
C VAL A 117 14.61 0.56 14.74
N ALA A 118 15.43 -0.04 13.88
CA ALA A 118 16.84 0.34 13.74
C ALA A 118 17.04 1.77 13.20
N THR A 119 16.04 2.32 12.49
CA THR A 119 16.05 3.74 12.09
C THR A 119 15.72 4.61 13.29
N LEU A 120 14.63 4.33 14.02
CA LEU A 120 14.21 5.13 15.18
C LEU A 120 15.25 5.13 16.31
N GLN A 121 15.92 4.01 16.56
CA GLN A 121 17.04 3.92 17.50
C GLN A 121 18.20 4.87 17.15
N ALA A 122 18.39 5.20 15.86
CA ALA A 122 19.38 6.17 15.41
C ALA A 122 18.85 7.62 15.35
N LEU A 123 17.53 7.84 15.58
CA LEU A 123 16.92 9.17 15.66
C LEU A 123 16.74 9.64 17.10
N GLN A 124 16.63 8.69 18.03
CA GLN A 124 16.39 8.96 19.44
C GLN A 124 17.64 9.59 20.06
N THR A 125 17.47 10.77 20.66
CA THR A 125 18.47 11.39 21.53
C THR A 125 17.96 11.40 22.97
N ASP A 126 18.82 11.70 23.94
CA ASP A 126 18.42 11.85 25.35
C ASP A 126 17.33 12.92 25.54
N ALA A 127 17.27 13.91 24.63
CA ALA A 127 16.27 14.98 24.58
C ALA A 127 15.00 14.62 23.77
N GLY A 128 14.85 13.36 23.34
CA GLY A 128 13.78 12.91 22.45
C GLY A 128 14.13 13.03 20.96
N LEU A 129 13.11 13.08 20.11
CA LEU A 129 13.26 13.22 18.67
C LEU A 129 13.42 14.69 18.25
N GLN A 130 14.35 14.98 17.34
CA GLN A 130 14.57 16.33 16.82
C GLN A 130 13.38 16.82 15.95
N PRO A 131 13.07 18.14 15.90
CA PRO A 131 11.90 18.65 15.17
C PRO A 131 11.84 18.26 13.69
N LYS A 132 13.00 18.22 13.01
CA LYS A 132 13.12 17.73 11.63
C LYS A 132 12.74 16.26 11.51
N ASP A 133 13.23 15.42 12.41
CA ASP A 133 12.98 13.99 12.38
C ASP A 133 11.52 13.66 12.72
N ARG A 134 10.88 14.45 13.60
CA ARG A 134 9.42 14.39 13.83
C ARG A 134 8.65 14.72 12.55
N GLN A 135 9.07 15.75 11.81
CA GLN A 135 8.46 16.12 10.53
C GLN A 135 8.64 15.01 9.46
N ILE A 136 9.82 14.37 9.40
CA ILE A 136 10.07 13.24 8.50
C ILE A 136 9.17 12.06 8.87
N PHE A 137 9.20 11.62 10.14
CA PHE A 137 8.37 10.53 10.65
C PHE A 137 6.89 10.77 10.38
N TYR A 138 6.40 11.98 10.73
CA TYR A 138 5.04 12.40 10.44
C TYR A 138 4.74 12.31 8.94
N SER A 139 5.59 12.86 8.07
CA SER A 139 5.35 12.87 6.62
C SER A 139 5.30 11.47 5.98
N VAL A 140 6.07 10.51 6.51
CA VAL A 140 6.18 9.16 5.96
C VAL A 140 5.16 8.19 6.57
N LEU A 141 4.90 8.26 7.88
CA LEU A 141 4.17 7.22 8.62
C LEU A 141 2.79 7.68 9.14
N ILE A 142 2.55 8.99 9.28
CA ILE A 142 1.27 9.55 9.75
C ILE A 142 0.53 10.22 8.58
N GLY A 143 1.09 11.28 8.00
CA GLY A 143 0.42 12.06 6.97
C GLY A 143 -0.83 12.79 7.51
N LYS A 144 -1.59 13.42 6.61
CA LYS A 144 -2.66 14.35 7.02
C LYS A 144 -3.99 13.69 7.45
N ASN A 145 -4.34 12.54 6.88
CA ASN A 145 -5.73 12.02 6.91
C ASN A 145 -5.86 10.63 7.53
N LYS A 146 -5.05 9.65 7.09
CA LYS A 146 -5.11 8.26 7.55
C LYS A 146 -3.70 7.81 7.95
N PRO A 147 -3.35 7.82 9.25
CA PRO A 147 -2.06 7.39 9.72
C PRO A 147 -1.74 5.97 9.24
N TRP A 148 -0.66 5.84 8.46
CA TRP A 148 -0.28 4.57 7.87
C TRP A 148 0.19 3.58 8.93
N LEU A 149 0.87 4.10 9.97
CA LEU A 149 1.38 3.32 11.11
C LEU A 149 0.31 2.50 11.87
N LEU A 150 -0.98 2.82 11.73
CA LEU A 150 -2.08 2.07 12.35
C LEU A 150 -2.18 0.62 11.82
N GLN A 151 -1.52 0.34 10.68
CA GLN A 151 -1.43 -0.99 10.07
C GLN A 151 -0.30 -1.86 10.67
N LEU A 152 0.58 -1.28 11.49
CA LEU A 152 1.72 -1.99 12.08
C LEU A 152 1.27 -2.88 13.24
N ASP A 153 1.56 -4.17 13.16
CA ASP A 153 1.40 -5.10 14.27
C ASP A 153 2.61 -5.01 15.23
N LEU A 154 2.53 -4.07 16.17
CA LEU A 154 3.54 -3.91 17.22
C LEU A 154 3.57 -5.07 18.23
N LYS A 155 2.56 -5.96 18.26
CA LYS A 155 2.56 -7.14 19.15
C LYS A 155 3.61 -8.17 18.74
N SER A 156 4.05 -8.13 17.48
CA SER A 156 5.13 -8.97 16.94
C SER A 156 6.54 -8.53 17.39
N LEU A 157 6.67 -7.40 18.09
CA LEU A 157 7.93 -6.81 18.53
C LEU A 157 8.17 -6.97 20.03
N LYS A 158 9.42 -6.76 20.46
CA LYS A 158 9.72 -6.68 21.90
C LYS A 158 9.02 -5.45 22.51
N PRO A 159 8.60 -5.49 23.79
CA PRO A 159 7.94 -4.35 24.44
C PRO A 159 8.71 -3.02 24.32
N ALA A 160 10.04 -3.03 24.45
CA ALA A 160 10.87 -1.84 24.27
C ALA A 160 10.90 -1.31 22.82
N GLU A 161 10.81 -2.19 21.82
CA GLU A 161 10.81 -1.82 20.40
C GLU A 161 9.44 -1.28 19.98
N ALA A 162 8.36 -1.90 20.47
CA ALA A 162 6.99 -1.42 20.33
C ALA A 162 6.78 -0.06 21.02
N GLY A 163 7.24 0.06 22.27
CA GLY A 163 7.21 1.30 23.05
C GLY A 163 7.97 2.45 22.36
N LEU A 164 9.16 2.18 21.80
CA LEU A 164 9.89 3.16 21.00
C LEU A 164 9.07 3.68 19.81
N ILE A 165 8.50 2.79 18.98
CA ILE A 165 7.68 3.21 17.83
C ILE A 165 6.45 4.01 18.30
N ALA A 166 5.79 3.57 19.36
CA ALA A 166 4.61 4.23 19.92
C ALA A 166 4.94 5.62 20.49
N LEU A 167 6.04 5.77 21.24
CA LEU A 167 6.53 7.04 21.76
C LEU A 167 6.91 8.00 20.62
N THR A 168 7.69 7.55 19.64
CA THR A 168 8.03 8.38 18.46
C THR A 168 6.78 8.82 17.69
N ALA A 169 5.75 7.97 17.60
CA ALA A 169 4.48 8.32 16.99
C ALA A 169 3.73 9.39 17.78
N ILE A 170 3.71 9.32 19.11
CA ILE A 170 3.12 10.36 19.99
C ILE A 170 3.89 11.69 19.84
N GLU A 171 5.23 11.67 19.90
CA GLU A 171 6.10 12.85 19.70
C GLU A 171 5.83 13.52 18.34
N SER A 172 5.69 12.72 17.28
CA SER A 172 5.45 13.21 15.92
C SER A 172 3.99 13.65 15.68
N ALA A 173 3.04 13.11 16.45
CA ALA A 173 1.62 13.45 16.35
C ALA A 173 1.23 14.71 17.14
N ALA A 174 2.05 15.15 18.10
CA ALA A 174 1.77 16.33 18.93
C ALA A 174 1.46 17.61 18.12
N GLY A 175 2.14 17.82 16.98
CA GLY A 175 1.89 18.95 16.08
C GLY A 175 0.81 18.74 15.02
N SER A 176 0.11 17.59 15.01
CA SER A 176 -0.78 17.18 13.92
C SER A 176 -2.26 17.57 14.14
N PRO A 177 -3.10 17.54 13.09
CA PRO A 177 -4.53 17.79 13.22
C PRO A 177 -5.20 16.80 14.20
N PRO A 178 -6.18 17.23 15.01
CA PRO A 178 -6.76 16.41 16.07
C PRO A 178 -7.23 15.01 15.65
N PRO A 179 -7.90 14.80 14.50
CA PRO A 179 -8.36 13.46 14.10
C PRO A 179 -7.21 12.47 13.91
N ALA A 180 -6.08 12.93 13.34
CA ALA A 180 -4.90 12.09 13.14
C ALA A 180 -4.18 11.84 14.47
N ALA A 181 -4.01 12.88 15.29
CA ALA A 181 -3.37 12.78 16.59
C ALA A 181 -4.09 11.81 17.53
N VAL A 182 -5.41 11.94 17.70
CA VAL A 182 -6.21 11.07 18.56
C VAL A 182 -6.15 9.61 18.08
N ALA A 183 -6.26 9.35 16.77
CA ALA A 183 -6.11 8.01 16.23
C ALA A 183 -4.73 7.38 16.51
N VAL A 184 -3.65 8.18 16.44
CA VAL A 184 -2.31 7.74 16.82
C VAL A 184 -2.22 7.45 18.32
N PHE A 185 -2.76 8.31 19.18
CA PHE A 185 -2.72 8.13 20.65
C PHE A 185 -3.48 6.87 21.08
N GLN A 186 -4.68 6.64 20.53
CA GLN A 186 -5.49 5.44 20.82
C GLN A 186 -4.80 4.15 20.37
N TRP A 187 -4.15 4.16 19.21
CA TRP A 187 -3.36 3.02 18.72
C TRP A 187 -2.07 2.79 19.53
N ALA A 188 -1.42 3.86 20.00
CA ALA A 188 -0.19 3.79 20.79
C ALA A 188 -0.45 3.32 22.23
N LYS A 189 -1.64 3.56 22.78
CA LYS A 189 -2.05 3.29 24.18
C LYS A 189 -1.60 1.94 24.76
N PRO A 190 -1.68 0.78 24.06
CA PRO A 190 -1.26 -0.51 24.62
C PRO A 190 0.25 -0.66 24.80
N PHE A 191 1.05 0.17 24.12
CA PHE A 191 2.52 0.06 24.05
C PHE A 191 3.23 1.23 24.74
N GLN A 192 2.63 2.43 24.67
CA GLN A 192 3.07 3.64 25.35
C GLN A 192 1.83 4.41 25.88
N PRO A 193 1.34 4.10 27.09
CA PRO A 193 0.26 4.85 27.73
C PRO A 193 0.62 6.33 27.89
N LEU A 194 -0.33 7.23 27.66
CA LEU A 194 -0.08 8.69 27.76
C LEU A 194 0.44 9.10 29.14
N LYS A 195 -0.02 8.46 30.23
CA LYS A 195 0.52 8.67 31.59
C LYS A 195 2.01 8.38 31.78
N THR A 196 2.63 7.60 30.90
CA THR A 196 4.07 7.24 30.96
C THR A 196 4.94 8.06 30.01
N VAL A 197 4.38 9.08 29.37
CA VAL A 197 5.11 9.98 28.45
C VAL A 197 6.05 10.90 29.24
N PRO A 198 7.30 11.15 28.78
CA PRO A 198 8.22 12.08 29.43
C PRO A 198 7.65 13.50 29.57
N GLU A 199 7.94 14.16 30.70
CA GLU A 199 7.42 15.50 31.02
C GLU A 199 7.63 16.56 29.92
N PRO A 200 8.79 16.64 29.22
CA PRO A 200 8.96 17.61 28.13
C PRO A 200 7.93 17.44 27.01
N LEU A 201 7.58 16.19 26.66
CA LEU A 201 6.55 15.90 25.66
C LEU A 201 5.14 16.19 26.21
N GLN A 202 4.88 15.99 27.50
CA GLN A 202 3.61 16.41 28.12
C GLN A 202 3.41 17.93 27.98
N GLN A 203 4.45 18.74 28.17
CA GLN A 203 4.35 20.19 28.00
C GLN A 203 4.08 20.60 26.54
N GLU A 204 4.69 19.93 25.57
CA GLU A 204 4.43 20.16 24.14
C GLU A 204 3.02 19.73 23.71
N LEU A 205 2.58 18.54 24.14
CA LEU A 205 1.21 18.06 23.96
C LEU A 205 0.22 19.07 24.57
N GLY A 206 0.44 19.54 25.81
CA GLY A 206 -0.39 20.56 26.44
C GLY A 206 -0.50 21.86 25.64
N LYS A 207 0.60 22.32 25.03
CA LYS A 207 0.61 23.49 24.12
C LYS A 207 -0.20 23.24 22.83
N ALA A 208 -0.19 22.03 22.29
CA ALA A 208 -0.96 21.65 21.11
C ALA A 208 -2.45 21.47 21.42
N LEU A 209 -2.78 20.71 22.48
CA LEU A 209 -4.15 20.43 22.93
C LEU A 209 -4.91 21.73 23.26
N LYS A 210 -4.24 22.74 23.83
CA LYS A 210 -4.83 24.08 24.05
C LYS A 210 -5.38 24.73 22.77
N LYS A 211 -4.89 24.36 21.58
CA LYS A 211 -5.34 24.87 20.27
C LYS A 211 -6.46 24.03 19.64
N TRP A 212 -6.75 22.85 20.17
CA TRP A 212 -7.82 21.98 19.66
C TRP A 212 -9.20 22.50 20.07
N SER A 213 -10.24 22.06 19.36
CA SER A 213 -11.62 22.35 19.74
C SER A 213 -12.09 21.50 20.91
N LEU A 214 -13.09 21.99 21.65
CA LEU A 214 -13.68 21.33 22.82
C LEU A 214 -14.10 19.87 22.56
N ARG A 215 -14.59 19.56 21.35
CA ARG A 215 -14.93 18.18 20.95
C ARG A 215 -13.75 17.21 21.10
N TRP A 216 -12.60 17.57 20.55
CA TRP A 216 -11.40 16.70 20.59
C TRP A 216 -10.74 16.72 21.97
N GLN A 217 -10.91 17.81 22.73
CA GLN A 217 -10.49 17.88 24.14
C GLN A 217 -11.33 16.95 25.03
N LYS A 218 -12.67 16.93 24.87
CA LYS A 218 -13.56 15.99 25.57
C LYS A 218 -13.21 14.54 25.23
N GLN A 219 -13.06 14.21 23.95
CA GLN A 219 -12.68 12.85 23.51
C GLN A 219 -11.33 12.39 24.07
N LEU A 220 -10.34 13.29 24.21
CA LEU A 220 -9.05 12.92 24.82
C LEU A 220 -9.12 12.86 26.35
N ALA A 221 -10.02 13.60 26.99
CA ALA A 221 -10.22 13.56 28.44
C ALA A 221 -10.86 12.25 28.95
N GLU A 222 -11.40 11.41 28.05
CA GLU A 222 -11.84 10.04 28.33
C GLU A 222 -10.64 9.07 28.47
N GLU A 223 -9.43 9.48 28.13
CA GLU A 223 -8.21 8.67 28.22
C GLU A 223 -7.45 8.88 29.55
N ASP A 224 -6.63 7.89 29.93
CA ASP A 224 -5.78 7.90 31.13
C ASP A 224 -4.56 8.82 30.92
N LEU A 225 -4.74 10.10 31.25
CA LEU A 225 -3.80 11.19 31.03
C LEU A 225 -2.91 11.50 32.25
N PRO A 226 -1.67 11.99 32.05
CA PRO A 226 -0.88 12.61 33.11
C PRO A 226 -1.61 13.79 33.77
N PRO A 227 -1.38 14.05 35.08
CA PRO A 227 -1.98 15.17 35.82
C PRO A 227 -1.85 16.52 35.09
N ALA A 228 -0.64 16.82 34.60
CA ALA A 228 -0.33 18.05 33.86
C ALA A 228 -1.14 18.23 32.56
N LEU A 229 -1.55 17.12 31.91
CA LEU A 229 -2.44 17.18 30.74
C LEU A 229 -3.91 17.27 31.14
N SER A 230 -4.34 16.56 32.19
CA SER A 230 -5.72 16.65 32.67
C SER A 230 -6.08 18.06 33.17
N GLU A 231 -5.19 18.74 33.91
CA GLU A 231 -5.40 20.12 34.37
C GLU A 231 -5.57 21.10 33.21
N ILE A 232 -4.76 20.94 32.16
CA ILE A 232 -4.83 21.77 30.94
C ILE A 232 -6.18 21.62 30.23
N LEU A 233 -6.72 20.39 30.16
CA LEU A 233 -8.03 20.14 29.55
C LEU A 233 -9.17 20.67 30.45
N GLN A 234 -9.13 20.36 31.74
CA GLN A 234 -10.14 20.78 32.72
C GLN A 234 -10.25 22.32 32.81
N THR A 235 -9.13 23.04 32.80
CA THR A 235 -9.12 24.52 32.84
C THR A 235 -9.90 25.14 31.68
N LYS A 236 -9.83 24.53 30.48
CA LYS A 236 -10.59 25.00 29.31
C LYS A 236 -12.05 24.55 29.34
N LEU A 237 -12.32 23.34 29.79
CA LEU A 237 -13.67 22.79 29.91
C LEU A 237 -14.52 23.60 30.90
N ALA A 238 -14.00 23.82 32.11
CA ALA A 238 -14.66 24.63 33.14
C ALA A 238 -14.93 26.07 32.66
N LYS A 239 -13.98 26.68 31.92
CA LYS A 239 -14.18 28.02 31.35
C LYS A 239 -15.27 28.06 30.28
N SER A 240 -15.51 26.96 29.55
CA SER A 240 -16.59 26.88 28.54
C SER A 240 -17.97 26.55 29.11
N GLU A 241 -18.05 26.00 30.33
CA GLU A 241 -19.31 25.62 30.99
C GLU A 241 -19.79 26.70 31.98
N GLY A 242 -18.90 27.61 32.41
CA GLY A 242 -19.22 28.75 33.28
C GLY A 242 -19.59 30.07 32.58
N GLU A 243 -19.59 30.12 31.25
CA GLU A 243 -19.99 31.31 30.49
C GLU A 243 -21.48 31.15 30.08
N PRO A 244 -22.43 31.85 30.74
CA PRO A 244 -23.84 31.76 30.36
C PRO A 244 -24.01 32.24 28.91
N PRO A 245 -24.94 31.68 28.13
CA PRO A 245 -25.15 32.09 26.75
C PRO A 245 -25.49 33.58 26.74
N ALA A 246 -24.55 34.40 26.25
CA ALA A 246 -24.78 35.82 26.04
C ALA A 246 -26.03 35.96 25.18
N ALA A 247 -27.06 36.59 25.75
CA ALA A 247 -28.34 36.74 25.08
C ALA A 247 -28.10 37.38 23.71
N VAL A 248 -28.81 36.89 22.69
CA VAL A 248 -28.83 37.47 21.36
C VAL A 248 -29.46 38.85 21.46
N LEU A 249 -28.64 39.85 21.77
CA LEU A 249 -28.98 41.26 21.66
C LEU A 249 -29.00 41.58 20.17
N SER A 250 -30.21 41.66 19.63
CA SER A 250 -30.48 42.14 18.29
C SER A 250 -29.91 43.56 18.12
N GLU A 251 -28.81 43.71 17.38
CA GLU A 251 -28.39 45.02 16.92
C GLU A 251 -29.38 45.53 15.86
N PRO A 252 -29.98 46.73 16.05
CA PRO A 252 -30.89 47.30 15.07
C PRO A 252 -30.10 47.86 13.89
N ALA A 253 -30.55 47.54 12.67
CA ALA A 253 -29.97 48.05 11.44
C ALA A 253 -30.01 49.59 11.41
N THR A 254 -28.84 50.23 11.50
CA THR A 254 -28.69 51.68 11.30
C THR A 254 -28.00 51.90 9.96
N GLN A 255 -28.71 52.55 9.04
CA GLN A 255 -28.25 52.87 7.68
C GLN A 255 -27.44 54.19 7.66
N THR A 256 -27.03 54.60 6.45
CA THR A 256 -26.40 55.88 6.06
C THR A 256 -24.95 56.15 6.51
N PRO A 257 -24.15 56.91 5.73
CA PRO A 257 -24.06 56.89 4.26
C PRO A 257 -22.60 56.84 3.74
N ALA A 258 -22.44 56.73 2.42
CA ALA A 258 -21.14 56.87 1.77
C ALA A 258 -20.59 58.31 1.85
N ARG A 259 -19.25 58.44 1.95
CA ARG A 259 -18.54 59.66 1.52
C ARG A 259 -17.09 59.38 1.10
N ASP A 260 -16.65 60.14 0.09
CA ASP A 260 -15.34 60.09 -0.57
C ASP A 260 -14.14 60.54 0.27
N SER A 261 -12.96 60.28 -0.31
CA SER A 261 -11.67 60.97 -0.08
C SER A 261 -10.93 60.64 1.23
N SER A 262 -9.59 60.58 1.28
CA SER A 262 -8.56 60.63 0.22
C SER A 262 -7.20 60.19 0.78
N GLU A 263 -6.26 59.87 -0.12
CA GLU A 263 -4.81 60.00 0.00
C GLU A 263 -4.10 59.77 1.37
N SER A 264 -3.23 58.76 1.41
CA SER A 264 -1.83 59.05 1.74
C SER A 264 -0.85 58.09 1.05
N ALA A 265 0.28 58.63 0.62
CA ALA A 265 1.24 57.95 -0.26
C ALA A 265 2.51 57.48 0.48
N ARG A 266 3.14 56.45 -0.10
CA ARG A 266 4.60 56.12 -0.14
C ARG A 266 4.72 54.83 -0.98
N GLN A 267 5.26 54.83 -2.20
CA GLN A 267 6.71 54.84 -2.53
C GLN A 267 7.54 53.85 -1.69
N ASN A 268 8.48 53.02 -2.17
CA ASN A 268 8.99 52.56 -3.48
C ASN A 268 9.71 51.20 -3.19
N ASP A 269 10.18 50.33 -4.10
CA ASP A 269 10.44 50.36 -5.55
C ASP A 269 10.52 48.92 -6.14
N ARG A 270 10.26 48.75 -7.45
CA ARG A 270 11.05 47.95 -8.43
C ARG A 270 10.25 47.46 -9.65
N GLU A 271 10.50 48.10 -10.78
CA GLU A 271 10.33 47.53 -12.12
C GLU A 271 11.20 46.27 -12.31
N ARG A 272 10.77 45.35 -13.20
CA ARG A 272 11.62 44.81 -14.28
C ARG A 272 10.83 43.93 -15.27
N HIS A 273 10.80 44.40 -16.52
CA HIS A 273 10.67 43.66 -17.79
C HIS A 273 9.60 42.57 -17.95
N ARG A 274 8.46 43.01 -18.48
CA ARG A 274 7.56 42.21 -19.32
C ARG A 274 8.23 41.99 -20.68
N ALA A 275 8.53 40.74 -21.05
CA ALA A 275 9.03 40.38 -22.39
C ALA A 275 7.90 39.83 -23.27
N GLU A 276 7.96 40.11 -24.57
CA GLU A 276 6.96 39.74 -25.57
C GLU A 276 7.02 38.25 -26.00
N PRO A 277 5.92 37.68 -26.51
CA PRO A 277 5.90 36.32 -27.04
C PRO A 277 6.37 36.26 -28.51
N PRO A 278 7.31 35.36 -28.88
CA PRO A 278 7.72 35.21 -30.28
C PRO A 278 6.70 34.42 -31.11
N LEU A 279 6.20 35.12 -32.12
CA LEU A 279 5.72 34.71 -33.44
C LEU A 279 5.71 33.21 -33.81
N ARG A 280 4.58 32.80 -34.40
CA ARG A 280 4.40 31.55 -35.17
C ARG A 280 5.40 31.47 -36.35
N GLN A 281 5.87 30.27 -36.66
CA GLN A 281 6.30 29.90 -38.02
C GLN A 281 5.50 28.70 -38.53
N PRO A 282 5.16 28.65 -39.84
CA PRO A 282 4.43 27.54 -40.43
C PRO A 282 5.37 26.41 -40.86
N ARG A 283 4.92 25.15 -40.73
CA ARG A 283 5.49 24.02 -41.49
C ARG A 283 4.45 23.47 -42.45
N ALA A 284 4.57 23.86 -43.71
CA ALA A 284 4.10 23.06 -44.83
C ALA A 284 5.17 22.01 -45.16
N GLY A 285 4.75 20.81 -45.57
CA GLY A 285 5.64 19.69 -45.85
C GLY A 285 4.88 18.42 -46.17
N ARG A 286 4.22 18.38 -47.34
CA ARG A 286 3.71 17.13 -47.92
C ARG A 286 4.89 16.23 -48.28
N GLY A 287 4.72 14.93 -48.08
CA GLY A 287 5.64 13.87 -48.46
C GLY A 287 4.86 12.57 -48.57
N ASP A 288 3.93 12.54 -49.52
CA ASP A 288 3.17 11.36 -49.92
C ASP A 288 3.87 10.76 -51.14
N GLU A 289 3.89 9.43 -51.25
CA GLU A 289 4.06 8.60 -52.48
C GLU A 289 4.78 7.26 -52.22
N ASN A 290 4.05 6.15 -52.48
CA ASN A 290 4.46 5.00 -53.31
C ASN A 290 5.69 4.13 -52.90
N ARG A 291 5.73 2.79 -53.07
CA ARG A 291 4.89 1.85 -53.86
C ARG A 291 5.15 0.38 -53.44
N HIS A 292 4.19 -0.50 -53.75
CA HIS A 292 4.27 -1.86 -54.36
C HIS A 292 5.59 -2.70 -54.33
N ASP A 293 5.61 -4.05 -54.37
CA ASP A 293 4.64 -5.17 -54.35
C ASP A 293 5.47 -6.50 -54.52
N LYS A 294 4.82 -7.68 -54.59
CA LYS A 294 5.30 -9.03 -55.07
C LYS A 294 5.52 -10.17 -54.05
N GLN A 295 4.40 -10.80 -53.68
CA GLN A 295 4.02 -12.18 -54.07
C GLN A 295 5.06 -13.34 -54.22
N THR A 296 4.88 -14.38 -53.38
CA THR A 296 4.86 -15.85 -53.70
C THR A 296 6.17 -16.61 -54.10
N PRO A 297 6.22 -17.99 -54.15
CA PRO A 297 5.24 -19.02 -53.74
C PRO A 297 5.77 -20.21 -52.86
N ARG A 298 4.80 -20.93 -52.26
CA ARG A 298 4.71 -22.39 -51.95
C ARG A 298 5.97 -23.29 -51.86
N LYS A 299 6.01 -24.10 -50.79
CA LYS A 299 6.23 -25.56 -50.90
C LYS A 299 5.38 -26.33 -49.89
N ALA A 300 4.87 -27.50 -50.29
CA ALA A 300 3.89 -28.29 -49.53
C ALA A 300 4.53 -29.50 -48.83
N GLY A 301 3.99 -29.87 -47.67
CA GLY A 301 4.27 -31.13 -46.96
C GLY A 301 2.97 -31.67 -46.36
N LYS A 302 2.70 -32.96 -46.53
CA LYS A 302 1.44 -33.62 -46.12
C LYS A 302 1.41 -33.96 -44.61
N PRO A 303 0.21 -34.15 -44.00
CA PRO A 303 0.05 -34.34 -42.57
C PRO A 303 0.15 -35.81 -42.13
N PRO A 304 0.40 -36.07 -40.83
CA PRO A 304 0.00 -37.30 -40.18
C PRO A 304 -1.15 -37.08 -39.17
N VAL A 305 -2.24 -37.81 -39.42
CA VAL A 305 -3.09 -38.53 -38.45
C VAL A 305 -3.36 -37.87 -37.08
N GLN A 306 -4.61 -37.42 -36.91
CA GLN A 306 -5.19 -37.09 -35.61
C GLN A 306 -5.55 -38.38 -34.84
N HIS A 307 -5.20 -38.44 -33.56
CA HIS A 307 -5.92 -39.25 -32.58
C HIS A 307 -6.75 -38.30 -31.69
N PRO A 308 -8.06 -38.51 -31.53
CA PRO A 308 -8.89 -37.62 -30.72
C PRO A 308 -8.65 -37.90 -29.23
N LYS A 309 -7.80 -37.10 -28.60
CA LYS A 309 -7.79 -37.01 -27.13
C LYS A 309 -8.92 -36.07 -26.73
N THR A 310 -9.89 -36.59 -26.00
CA THR A 310 -10.98 -35.84 -25.38
C THR A 310 -10.41 -34.85 -24.36
N SER A 311 -10.23 -33.61 -24.80
CA SER A 311 -9.79 -32.51 -23.96
C SER A 311 -10.89 -32.12 -22.98
N GLY A 312 -10.64 -32.32 -21.68
CA GLY A 312 -11.26 -31.47 -20.66
C GLY A 312 -10.88 -30.00 -20.92
N PRO A 313 -11.61 -29.02 -20.35
CA PRO A 313 -11.39 -27.60 -20.63
C PRO A 313 -9.93 -27.25 -20.35
N ASP A 314 -9.19 -26.83 -21.39
CA ASP A 314 -7.77 -26.53 -21.27
C ASP A 314 -7.60 -25.31 -20.36
N ILE A 315 -7.15 -25.57 -19.13
CA ILE A 315 -6.90 -24.55 -18.10
C ILE A 315 -5.93 -23.49 -18.63
N THR A 316 -5.03 -23.87 -19.55
CA THR A 316 -4.10 -22.95 -20.23
C THR A 316 -4.82 -22.00 -21.18
N GLU A 317 -5.87 -22.45 -21.85
CA GLU A 317 -6.72 -21.63 -22.72
C GLU A 317 -7.67 -20.75 -21.90
N LEU A 318 -8.21 -21.28 -20.79
CA LEU A 318 -9.01 -20.53 -19.82
C LEU A 318 -8.19 -19.40 -19.15
N LEU A 319 -6.94 -19.68 -18.76
CA LEU A 319 -6.02 -18.66 -18.23
C LEU A 319 -5.66 -17.61 -19.28
N LYS A 320 -5.47 -18.01 -20.56
CA LYS A 320 -5.30 -17.05 -21.67
C LYS A 320 -6.54 -16.18 -21.88
N GLN A 321 -7.75 -16.74 -21.80
CA GLN A 321 -8.99 -15.97 -21.87
C GLN A 321 -9.10 -14.98 -20.71
N ILE A 322 -8.80 -15.39 -19.47
CA ILE A 322 -8.79 -14.49 -18.31
C ILE A 322 -7.76 -13.37 -18.48
N GLN A 323 -6.54 -13.70 -18.94
CA GLN A 323 -5.49 -12.71 -19.19
C GLN A 323 -5.88 -11.73 -20.30
N MET A 324 -6.51 -12.20 -21.37
CA MET A 324 -7.05 -11.39 -22.48
C MET A 324 -8.17 -10.45 -22.00
N ARG A 325 -9.14 -10.96 -21.23
CA ARG A 325 -10.20 -10.15 -20.60
C ARG A 325 -9.62 -9.10 -19.64
N PHE A 326 -8.54 -9.42 -18.92
CA PHE A 326 -7.88 -8.47 -18.04
C PHE A 326 -7.17 -7.35 -18.81
N SER A 327 -6.55 -7.64 -19.97
CA SER A 327 -6.03 -6.59 -20.86
C SER A 327 -7.13 -5.73 -21.46
N GLU A 328 -8.24 -6.33 -21.94
CA GLU A 328 -9.41 -5.61 -22.46
C GLU A 328 -9.95 -4.62 -21.41
N LEU A 329 -10.26 -5.10 -20.20
CA LEU A 329 -10.73 -4.25 -19.09
C LEU A 329 -9.74 -3.13 -18.71
N ARG A 330 -8.43 -3.40 -18.80
CA ARG A 330 -7.40 -2.39 -18.50
C ARG A 330 -7.39 -1.29 -19.56
N ASP A 331 -7.50 -1.67 -20.83
CA ASP A 331 -7.46 -0.74 -21.95
C ASP A 331 -8.80 0.02 -22.08
N GLU A 332 -9.94 -0.60 -21.72
CA GLU A 332 -11.23 0.07 -21.52
C GLU A 332 -11.16 1.12 -20.39
N LEU A 333 -10.64 0.76 -19.20
CA LEU A 333 -10.44 1.72 -18.10
C LEU A 333 -9.51 2.87 -18.50
N GLN A 334 -8.49 2.60 -19.31
CA GLN A 334 -7.58 3.62 -19.82
C GLN A 334 -8.25 4.51 -20.89
N SER A 335 -9.12 3.95 -21.74
CA SER A 335 -9.98 4.67 -22.68
C SER A 335 -10.96 5.60 -21.96
N VAL A 336 -11.74 5.09 -21.00
CA VAL A 336 -12.69 5.86 -20.17
C VAL A 336 -11.96 6.98 -19.40
N ARG A 337 -10.77 6.70 -18.86
CA ARG A 337 -9.95 7.72 -18.19
C ARG A 337 -9.47 8.82 -19.14
N ASN A 338 -9.17 8.49 -20.39
CA ASN A 338 -8.81 9.46 -21.42
C ASN A 338 -10.03 10.28 -21.88
N GLN A 339 -11.19 9.66 -22.04
CA GLN A 339 -12.45 10.35 -22.34
C GLN A 339 -12.84 11.33 -21.23
N LEU A 340 -12.75 10.92 -19.95
CA LEU A 340 -12.99 11.79 -18.79
C LEU A 340 -12.00 12.97 -18.74
N ARG A 341 -10.74 12.75 -19.15
CA ARG A 341 -9.74 13.83 -19.24
C ARG A 341 -10.05 14.79 -20.38
N GLN A 342 -10.54 14.30 -21.52
CA GLN A 342 -10.97 15.13 -22.65
C GLN A 342 -12.23 15.93 -22.31
N SER A 343 -13.23 15.33 -21.64
CA SER A 343 -14.45 16.05 -21.24
C SER A 343 -14.16 17.14 -20.19
N GLN A 344 -13.18 16.93 -19.30
CA GLN A 344 -12.71 17.95 -18.36
C GLN A 344 -11.85 19.06 -19.01
N GLN A 345 -11.31 18.84 -20.20
CA GLN A 345 -10.51 19.83 -20.95
C GLN A 345 -11.31 20.57 -22.03
N ALA A 346 -12.53 20.12 -22.35
CA ALA A 346 -13.43 20.86 -23.23
C ALA A 346 -13.92 22.15 -22.53
N PRO A 347 -13.77 23.33 -23.14
CA PRO A 347 -14.29 24.57 -22.56
C PRO A 347 -15.82 24.50 -22.52
N LYS A 348 -16.40 24.80 -21.35
CA LYS A 348 -17.85 24.82 -21.13
C LYS A 348 -18.53 25.75 -22.15
N ARG A 349 -19.20 25.15 -23.15
CA ARG A 349 -20.30 25.80 -23.84
C ARG A 349 -21.56 25.57 -23.01
N GLU A 350 -22.11 26.64 -22.48
CA GLU A 350 -23.40 26.61 -21.78
C GLU A 350 -24.50 26.27 -22.80
N GLY A 351 -25.27 25.22 -22.52
CA GLY A 351 -26.19 24.64 -23.50
C GLY A 351 -26.78 23.30 -23.07
N ASP A 352 -27.66 23.35 -22.06
CA ASP A 352 -28.84 22.48 -21.95
C ASP A 352 -28.67 20.94 -22.05
N GLY A 353 -27.59 20.38 -21.49
CA GLY A 353 -27.34 18.92 -21.42
C GLY A 353 -27.32 18.32 -20.01
N THR A 354 -27.52 19.13 -18.97
CA THR A 354 -27.08 18.82 -17.59
C THR A 354 -27.93 17.78 -16.85
N VAL A 355 -29.17 17.52 -17.30
CA VAL A 355 -30.14 16.67 -16.59
C VAL A 355 -29.92 15.19 -16.85
N GLU A 356 -29.63 14.77 -18.09
CA GLU A 356 -29.40 13.36 -18.43
C GLU A 356 -28.08 12.85 -17.83
N GLN A 357 -26.98 13.61 -17.97
CA GLN A 357 -25.69 13.25 -17.37
C GLN A 357 -25.77 13.11 -15.84
N SER A 358 -26.60 13.92 -15.19
CA SER A 358 -26.81 13.82 -13.74
C SER A 358 -27.52 12.52 -13.33
N LYS A 359 -28.47 12.03 -14.14
CA LYS A 359 -29.14 10.73 -13.92
C LYS A 359 -28.19 9.55 -14.17
N GLU A 360 -27.37 9.62 -15.23
CA GLU A 360 -26.40 8.58 -15.56
C GLU A 360 -25.31 8.45 -14.49
N VAL A 361 -24.76 9.57 -14.00
CA VAL A 361 -23.85 9.60 -12.85
C VAL A 361 -24.52 9.09 -11.57
N GLY A 362 -25.83 9.27 -11.41
CA GLY A 362 -26.62 8.66 -10.34
C GLY A 362 -26.62 7.13 -10.42
N LYS A 363 -27.04 6.58 -11.57
CA LYS A 363 -27.07 5.12 -11.80
C LYS A 363 -25.70 4.47 -11.62
N LEU A 364 -24.63 5.07 -12.15
CA LEU A 364 -23.26 4.57 -12.01
C LEU A 364 -22.77 4.58 -10.55
N ARG A 365 -23.30 5.46 -9.68
CA ARG A 365 -23.02 5.45 -8.23
C ARG A 365 -23.77 4.33 -7.52
N GLU A 366 -25.04 4.11 -7.85
CA GLU A 366 -25.84 3.00 -7.31
C GLU A 366 -25.25 1.64 -7.70
N GLU A 367 -24.84 1.47 -8.96
CA GLU A 367 -24.18 0.26 -9.42
C GLU A 367 -22.81 0.04 -8.76
N ASN A 368 -22.01 1.10 -8.58
CA ASN A 368 -20.78 1.00 -7.79
C ASN A 368 -21.05 0.64 -6.32
N ALA A 369 -22.11 1.18 -5.70
CA ALA A 369 -22.48 0.81 -4.33
C ALA A 369 -22.83 -0.68 -4.25
N ARG A 370 -23.67 -1.17 -5.16
CA ARG A 370 -24.06 -2.59 -5.25
C ARG A 370 -22.88 -3.52 -5.53
N LEU A 371 -21.94 -3.13 -6.41
CA LEU A 371 -20.71 -3.89 -6.66
C LEU A 371 -19.79 -3.93 -5.43
N ASN A 372 -19.68 -2.84 -4.68
CA ASN A 372 -18.91 -2.84 -3.43
C ASN A 372 -19.56 -3.73 -2.35
N GLU A 373 -20.89 -3.77 -2.28
CA GLU A 373 -21.65 -4.65 -1.40
C GLU A 373 -21.45 -6.14 -1.76
N THR A 374 -21.53 -6.51 -3.06
CA THR A 374 -21.26 -7.89 -3.47
C THR A 374 -19.80 -8.29 -3.25
N VAL A 375 -18.83 -7.38 -3.45
CA VAL A 375 -17.42 -7.62 -3.12
C VAL A 375 -17.19 -7.75 -1.61
N ALA A 376 -17.96 -7.04 -0.77
CA ALA A 376 -17.91 -7.21 0.68
C ALA A 376 -18.45 -8.59 1.08
N SER A 377 -19.63 -8.98 0.60
CA SER A 377 -20.24 -10.30 0.85
C SER A 377 -19.36 -11.46 0.34
N LEU A 378 -18.72 -11.33 -0.82
CA LEU A 378 -17.77 -12.33 -1.32
C LEU A 378 -16.49 -12.42 -0.47
N ARG A 379 -16.07 -11.35 0.20
CA ARG A 379 -14.94 -11.38 1.14
C ARG A 379 -15.32 -11.97 2.49
N GLU A 380 -16.53 -11.68 2.95
CA GLU A 380 -17.11 -12.25 4.17
C GLU A 380 -17.26 -13.77 4.02
N THR A 381 -17.95 -14.24 2.98
CA THR A 381 -18.07 -15.69 2.68
C THR A 381 -16.73 -16.39 2.44
N LEU A 382 -15.73 -15.73 1.80
CA LEU A 382 -14.37 -16.29 1.72
C LEU A 382 -13.67 -16.35 3.08
N SER A 383 -13.93 -15.39 3.98
CA SER A 383 -13.39 -15.39 5.34
C SER A 383 -14.07 -16.43 6.23
N GLU A 384 -15.39 -16.62 6.09
CA GLU A 384 -16.15 -17.69 6.72
C GLU A 384 -15.62 -19.05 6.26
N LEU A 385 -15.52 -19.30 4.95
CA LEU A 385 -14.97 -20.54 4.40
C LEU A 385 -13.50 -20.77 4.82
N ALA A 386 -12.69 -19.72 4.99
CA ALA A 386 -11.34 -19.84 5.50
C ALA A 386 -11.32 -20.23 7.00
N ASN A 387 -12.13 -19.56 7.82
CA ASN A 387 -12.27 -19.85 9.25
C ASN A 387 -12.87 -21.24 9.49
N ASP A 388 -13.94 -21.62 8.78
CA ASP A 388 -14.56 -22.94 8.85
C ASP A 388 -13.55 -24.07 8.63
N ASN A 389 -12.68 -23.92 7.63
CA ASN A 389 -11.64 -24.90 7.33
C ASN A 389 -10.52 -24.89 8.39
N PHE A 390 -10.21 -23.74 8.98
CA PHE A 390 -9.24 -23.62 10.06
C PHE A 390 -9.79 -24.21 11.38
N GLU A 391 -11.01 -23.86 11.78
CA GLU A 391 -11.70 -24.40 12.95
C GLU A 391 -11.91 -25.92 12.83
N LYS A 392 -12.31 -26.43 11.65
CA LYS A 392 -12.40 -27.89 11.42
C LYS A 392 -11.06 -28.60 11.56
N ALA A 393 -9.94 -27.94 11.26
CA ALA A 393 -8.59 -28.52 11.41
C ALA A 393 -7.95 -28.31 12.79
N VAL A 394 -8.40 -27.31 13.56
CA VAL A 394 -7.99 -27.09 14.96
C VAL A 394 -8.81 -27.95 15.92
N SER A 395 -10.12 -28.10 15.66
CA SER A 395 -11.03 -28.95 16.45
C SER A 395 -10.90 -30.45 16.17
N ARG A 396 -10.27 -30.82 15.06
CA ARG A 396 -9.99 -32.21 14.70
C ARG A 396 -8.54 -32.36 14.27
N ARG A 397 -7.74 -33.05 15.08
CA ARG A 397 -6.68 -33.90 14.50
C ARG A 397 -7.41 -34.82 13.51
N ALA A 398 -6.86 -35.05 12.32
CA ALA A 398 -7.62 -35.64 11.20
C ALA A 398 -8.44 -36.89 11.58
N ASP A 399 -7.94 -37.70 12.53
CA ASP A 399 -8.62 -38.87 13.10
C ASP A 399 -8.61 -38.93 14.66
N SER A 400 -8.56 -37.80 15.39
CA SER A 400 -8.71 -37.81 16.87
C SER A 400 -9.41 -36.56 17.45
N SER A 401 -10.19 -36.76 18.52
CA SER A 401 -11.02 -35.74 19.19
C SER A 401 -10.27 -34.72 20.07
N GLU A 402 -8.95 -34.81 20.19
CA GLU A 402 -8.16 -33.88 21.00
C GLU A 402 -7.63 -32.69 20.17
N PRO A 403 -7.73 -31.45 20.68
CA PRO A 403 -7.26 -30.26 19.97
C PRO A 403 -5.73 -30.21 19.90
N VAL A 404 -5.20 -29.96 18.70
CA VAL A 404 -3.75 -29.98 18.43
C VAL A 404 -3.16 -28.59 18.63
N THR A 405 -2.19 -28.45 19.54
CA THR A 405 -1.50 -27.19 19.84
C THR A 405 -0.17 -26.97 19.09
N ASP A 406 0.40 -28.01 18.47
CA ASP A 406 1.63 -27.91 17.67
C ASP A 406 1.31 -27.40 16.24
N PRO A 407 1.87 -26.24 15.79
CA PRO A 407 1.61 -25.69 14.46
C PRO A 407 2.05 -26.61 13.31
N VAL A 408 3.05 -27.47 13.50
CA VAL A 408 3.47 -28.43 12.44
C VAL A 408 2.43 -29.52 12.27
N GLN A 409 1.85 -30.01 13.37
CA GLN A 409 0.77 -31.00 13.35
C GLN A 409 -0.56 -30.41 12.87
N GLN A 410 -0.84 -29.13 13.17
CA GLN A 410 -1.96 -28.39 12.58
C GLN A 410 -1.81 -28.28 11.06
N PHE A 411 -0.62 -27.92 10.55
CA PHE A 411 -0.36 -27.85 9.11
C PHE A 411 -0.51 -29.22 8.44
N LYS A 412 0.02 -30.29 9.04
CA LYS A 412 -0.20 -31.67 8.58
C LYS A 412 -1.69 -32.03 8.53
N SER A 413 -2.46 -31.67 9.57
CA SER A 413 -3.91 -31.94 9.64
C SER A 413 -4.70 -31.17 8.57
N LEU A 414 -4.40 -29.88 8.36
CA LEU A 414 -4.95 -29.06 7.28
C LEU A 414 -4.67 -29.66 5.89
N LEU A 415 -3.42 -30.07 5.64
CA LEU A 415 -3.01 -30.65 4.37
C LEU A 415 -3.69 -32.02 4.15
N THR A 416 -3.81 -32.83 5.21
CA THR A 416 -4.57 -34.10 5.21
C THR A 416 -6.03 -33.86 4.82
N LEU A 417 -6.72 -32.92 5.47
CA LEU A 417 -8.12 -32.60 5.17
C LEU A 417 -8.31 -32.12 3.73
N ARG A 418 -7.45 -31.22 3.23
CA ARG A 418 -7.51 -30.74 1.85
C ARG A 418 -7.23 -31.85 0.82
N VAL A 419 -6.26 -32.74 1.09
CA VAL A 419 -6.00 -33.90 0.22
C VAL A 419 -7.20 -34.86 0.23
N ARG A 420 -7.81 -35.15 1.39
CA ARG A 420 -9.03 -35.97 1.48
C ARG A 420 -10.19 -35.35 0.68
N GLU A 421 -10.45 -34.05 0.85
CA GLU A 421 -11.48 -33.30 0.10
C GLU A 421 -11.25 -33.37 -1.42
N GLN A 422 -10.03 -33.12 -1.88
CA GLN A 422 -9.69 -33.19 -3.30
C GLN A 422 -9.82 -34.63 -3.85
N ILE A 423 -9.43 -35.66 -3.10
CA ILE A 423 -9.63 -37.07 -3.50
C ILE A 423 -11.11 -37.41 -3.60
N VAL A 424 -11.96 -36.95 -2.68
CA VAL A 424 -13.42 -37.20 -2.72
C VAL A 424 -14.06 -36.48 -3.91
N ASN A 425 -13.79 -35.18 -4.10
CA ASN A 425 -14.27 -34.41 -5.25
C ASN A 425 -13.81 -35.03 -6.57
N PHE A 426 -12.54 -35.46 -6.63
CA PHE A 426 -11.98 -36.12 -7.80
C PHE A 426 -12.64 -37.49 -8.07
N LYS A 427 -12.86 -38.32 -7.04
CA LYS A 427 -13.60 -39.59 -7.18
C LYS A 427 -15.06 -39.38 -7.61
N ALA A 428 -15.70 -38.28 -7.21
CA ALA A 428 -17.03 -37.91 -7.68
C ALA A 428 -17.02 -37.52 -9.18
N LEU A 429 -16.07 -36.69 -9.61
CA LEU A 429 -15.89 -36.25 -11.00
C LEU A 429 -15.49 -37.41 -11.94
N ASN A 430 -14.61 -38.32 -11.48
CA ASN A 430 -14.14 -39.45 -12.29
C ASN A 430 -15.10 -40.66 -12.34
N ARG A 431 -16.30 -40.58 -11.74
CA ARG A 431 -17.36 -41.59 -11.96
C ARG A 431 -17.84 -41.62 -13.42
N GLU A 432 -17.70 -40.52 -14.15
CA GLU A 432 -18.19 -40.39 -15.54
C GLU A 432 -17.06 -40.45 -16.57
N ASN A 433 -15.80 -40.29 -16.15
CA ASN A 433 -14.63 -40.30 -17.04
C ASN A 433 -13.56 -41.30 -16.56
N HIS A 434 -13.54 -42.49 -17.17
CA HIS A 434 -12.46 -43.46 -16.95
C HIS A 434 -11.17 -43.02 -17.67
N VAL A 435 -10.25 -42.44 -16.91
CA VAL A 435 -8.88 -42.14 -17.36
C VAL A 435 -7.93 -43.22 -16.88
N ASP A 436 -7.57 -44.13 -17.79
CA ASP A 436 -6.66 -45.24 -17.49
C ASP A 436 -5.25 -44.75 -17.09
N GLY A 437 -4.63 -45.47 -16.14
CA GLY A 437 -3.31 -45.16 -15.59
C GLY A 437 -3.31 -44.14 -14.44
N LEU A 438 -4.38 -43.36 -14.26
CA LEU A 438 -4.49 -42.39 -13.17
C LEU A 438 -4.58 -42.99 -11.75
N PRO A 439 -5.17 -44.19 -11.52
CA PRO A 439 -5.11 -44.85 -10.22
C PRO A 439 -3.68 -45.09 -9.70
N LEU A 440 -2.73 -45.43 -10.58
CA LEU A 440 -1.32 -45.65 -10.23
C LEU A 440 -0.62 -44.36 -9.79
N LEU A 441 -1.03 -43.22 -10.35
CA LEU A 441 -0.46 -41.91 -10.01
C LEU A 441 -1.01 -41.43 -8.65
N LEU A 442 -2.30 -41.64 -8.39
CA LEU A 442 -2.90 -41.47 -7.06
C LEU A 442 -2.22 -42.36 -6.01
N ASP A 443 -2.01 -43.64 -6.30
CA ASP A 443 -1.38 -44.60 -5.38
C ASP A 443 0.07 -44.19 -5.03
N ASN A 444 0.84 -43.71 -6.01
CA ASN A 444 2.20 -43.21 -5.79
C ASN A 444 2.21 -41.90 -4.96
N ILE A 445 1.26 -40.98 -5.19
CA ILE A 445 1.10 -39.77 -4.38
C ILE A 445 0.70 -40.12 -2.94
N LEU A 446 -0.26 -41.04 -2.75
CA LEU A 446 -0.70 -41.51 -1.44
C LEU A 446 0.45 -42.14 -0.66
N ARG A 447 1.23 -43.00 -1.31
CA ARG A 447 2.44 -43.61 -0.72
C ARG A 447 3.47 -42.55 -0.31
N THR A 448 3.73 -41.57 -1.17
CA THR A 448 4.67 -40.47 -0.88
C THR A 448 4.19 -39.63 0.31
N LEU A 449 2.88 -39.40 0.46
CA LEU A 449 2.31 -38.69 1.60
C LEU A 449 2.41 -39.52 2.90
N GLN A 450 2.14 -40.83 2.83
CA GLN A 450 2.28 -41.76 3.96
C GLN A 450 3.72 -41.84 4.45
N GLU A 451 4.70 -41.91 3.54
CA GLU A 451 6.14 -41.86 3.85
C GLU A 451 6.56 -40.56 4.58
N ASN A 452 5.84 -39.46 4.38
CA ASN A 452 6.04 -38.19 5.10
C ASN A 452 5.24 -38.09 6.42
N GLY A 453 4.62 -39.19 6.86
CA GLY A 453 3.82 -39.27 8.08
C GLY A 453 2.53 -38.45 7.98
N ILE A 454 1.80 -38.62 6.88
CA ILE A 454 0.42 -38.16 6.68
C ILE A 454 -0.45 -39.41 6.50
N ASP A 455 -1.24 -39.74 7.52
CA ASP A 455 -2.07 -40.93 7.52
C ASP A 455 -3.41 -40.69 6.80
N LEU A 456 -3.72 -41.59 5.87
CA LEU A 456 -4.89 -41.57 5.01
C LEU A 456 -5.65 -42.89 5.01
N GLU A 457 -5.29 -43.85 5.89
CA GLU A 457 -5.91 -45.18 5.92
C GLU A 457 -7.38 -45.13 6.35
N ASN A 458 -7.79 -44.13 7.13
CA ASN A 458 -9.18 -43.88 7.55
C ASN A 458 -10.06 -43.17 6.49
N LEU A 459 -9.80 -43.39 5.19
CA LEU A 459 -10.59 -42.84 4.09
C LEU A 459 -11.93 -43.61 3.92
N GLU A 460 -12.85 -43.46 4.89
CA GLU A 460 -14.24 -43.86 4.70
C GLU A 460 -14.82 -43.14 3.47
N ILE A 461 -15.21 -43.92 2.46
CA ILE A 461 -15.92 -43.40 1.30
C ILE A 461 -17.31 -42.97 1.79
N PRO A 462 -17.71 -41.69 1.65
CA PRO A 462 -19.04 -41.27 2.09
C PRO A 462 -20.10 -42.14 1.39
N PRO A 463 -21.09 -42.66 2.12
CA PRO A 463 -22.08 -43.57 1.56
C PRO A 463 -22.77 -42.89 0.37
N PRO A 464 -23.00 -43.61 -0.74
CA PRO A 464 -23.53 -43.01 -1.96
C PRO A 464 -24.86 -42.34 -1.64
N GLU A 465 -24.99 -41.05 -1.99
CA GLU A 465 -26.21 -40.31 -1.80
C GLU A 465 -27.40 -41.10 -2.35
N VAL A 466 -28.37 -41.39 -1.48
CA VAL A 466 -29.56 -42.13 -1.85
C VAL A 466 -30.34 -41.26 -2.82
N ARG A 467 -30.19 -41.55 -4.12
CA ARG A 467 -30.92 -40.89 -5.21
C ARG A 467 -32.41 -40.99 -4.92
N ARG A 468 -32.99 -39.91 -4.37
CA ARG A 468 -34.44 -39.75 -4.28
C ARG A 468 -34.96 -39.74 -5.71
N LYS A 469 -35.63 -40.83 -6.10
CA LYS A 469 -36.41 -40.88 -7.34
C LYS A 469 -37.49 -39.82 -7.24
N TYR A 470 -37.39 -38.80 -8.09
CA TYR A 470 -38.50 -37.97 -8.51
C TYR A 470 -39.10 -38.57 -9.78
#